data_AF-A0A9E2EWG0-F1
#
_entry.id   AF-A0A9E2EWG0-F1
#
_cell.length_a   1.000
_cell.length_b   1.000
_cell.length_c   1.000
_cell.angle_alpha   90.00
_cell.angle_beta   90.00
_cell.angle_gamma   90.00
#
_symmetry.space_group_name_H-M   'P 1'
#
loop_
_entity.id
_entity.type
_entity.pdbx_description
1 polymer ?
#
loop_
_entity_poly.entity_id
_entity_poly.type
_entity_poly.pdbx_seq_one_letter_code
_entity_poly.pdbx_strand_id
1 'polypeptide(L)' 'MDDNKQKALDAALGQIEKQFGKGSVMRLGDSGVDTTMG' A
#
# COMPACT_ATOMS: atom_id res chain seq x y z
N MET A 1 -11.25 18.39 -7.14
CA MET A 1 -11.84 17.06 -7.45
C MET A 1 -10.85 15.95 -7.15
N ASP A 2 -9.55 16.23 -7.31
CA ASP A 2 -8.44 15.30 -7.09
C ASP A 2 -8.28 14.86 -5.63
N ASP A 3 -8.58 15.74 -4.66
CA ASP A 3 -8.49 15.39 -3.23
C ASP A 3 -9.45 14.28 -2.81
N ASN A 4 -10.63 14.20 -3.43
CA ASN A 4 -11.62 13.17 -3.10
C ASN A 4 -11.18 11.80 -3.65
N LYS A 5 -10.51 11.79 -4.81
CA LYS A 5 -9.89 10.59 -5.36
C LYS A 5 -8.74 10.11 -4.49
N GLN A 6 -7.91 11.03 -4.01
CA GLN A 6 -6.77 10.71 -3.16
C GLN A 6 -7.21 10.11 -1.82
N LYS A 7 -8.24 10.70 -1.18
CA LYS A 7 -8.84 10.14 0.05
C LYS A 7 -9.47 8.76 -0.16
N ALA A 8 -10.19 8.57 -1.26
CA ALA A 8 -10.78 7.27 -1.58
C ALA A 8 -9.70 6.20 -1.83
N LEU A 9 -8.61 6.59 -2.49
CA LEU A 9 -7.46 5.72 -2.72
C LEU A 9 -6.78 5.33 -1.39
N ASP A 10 -6.48 6.30 -0.52
CA ASP A 10 -5.85 6.04 0.78
C ASP A 10 -6.72 5.16 1.68
N ALA A 11 -8.04 5.39 1.68
CA ALA A 11 -8.99 4.56 2.41
C ALA A 11 -9.03 3.11 1.89
N ALA A 12 -9.00 2.92 0.57
CA ALA A 12 -8.95 1.60 -0.04
C ALA A 12 -7.63 0.88 0.28
N LEU A 13 -6.50 1.60 0.21
CA LEU A 13 -5.18 1.05 0.57
C LEU A 13 -5.15 0.58 2.02
N GLY A 14 -5.64 1.39 2.97
CA GLY A 14 -5.72 1.00 4.38
C GLY A 14 -6.64 -0.21 4.63
N GLN A 15 -7.72 -0.35 3.86
CA GLN A 15 -8.58 -1.55 3.94
C GLN A 15 -7.88 -2.81 3.45
N ILE A 16 -7.03 -2.72 2.42
CA ILE A 16 -6.26 -3.85 1.90
C ILE A 16 -5.21 -4.27 2.92
N GLU A 17 -4.46 -3.33 3.48
CA GLU A 17 -3.46 -3.65 4.52
C GLU A 17 -4.08 -4.29 5.76
N LYS A 18 -5.28 -3.88 6.16
CA LYS A 18 -5.98 -4.47 7.30
C LYS A 18 -6.45 -5.91 7.02
N GLN A 19 -6.87 -6.21 5.79
CA GLN A 19 -7.40 -7.52 5.42
C GLN A 19 -6.31 -8.54 5.09
N PHE A 20 -5.22 -8.10 4.46
CA PHE A 20 -4.18 -8.99 3.95
C PHE A 20 -2.85 -8.90 4.73
N GLY A 21 -2.71 -7.89 5.59
CA GLY A 21 -1.50 -7.66 6.39
C GLY A 21 -0.65 -6.51 5.84
N LYS A 22 0.18 -5.94 6.73
CA LYS A 22 1.12 -4.85 6.37
C LYS A 22 2.09 -5.34 5.30
N GLY A 23 2.31 -4.51 4.28
CA GLY A 23 3.16 -4.87 3.14
C GLY A 23 2.43 -5.59 2.00
N SER A 24 1.11 -5.84 2.11
CA SER A 24 0.32 -6.41 1.00
C SER A 24 0.16 -5.46 -0.19
N VAL A 25 0.34 -4.15 0.04
CA VAL A 25 0.47 -3.16 -1.02
C VAL A 25 1.75 -2.37 -0.77
N MET A 26 2.60 -2.29 -1.77
CA MET A 26 3.83 -1.49 -1.74
C MET A 26 3.88 -0.62 -2.99
N ARG A 27 4.51 0.54 -2.88
CA ARG A 27 4.81 1.36 -4.05
C ARG A 27 5.98 0.74 -4.80
N LEU A 28 5.81 0.55 -6.11
CA LEU A 28 6.88 0.07 -6.97
C LEU A 28 8.04 1.09 -6.94
N GLY A 29 9.17 0.71 -6.34
CA GLY A 29 10.34 1.57 -6.15
C GLY A 29 10.60 2.02 -4.71
N ASP A 30 9.71 1.72 -3.77
CA ASP A 30 10.01 1.88 -2.34
C ASP A 30 11.11 0.88 -1.97
N SER A 31 12.29 1.41 -1.67
CA SER A 31 13.55 0.68 -1.50
C SER A 31 13.56 -0.03 -0.14
N GLY A 32 12.68 -1.03 0.00
CA GLY A 32 12.51 -1.81 1.21
C GLY A 32 12.00 -3.23 0.95
N VAL A 33 11.86 -3.64 -0.32
CA VAL A 33 11.69 -5.06 -0.67
C VAL A 33 13.06 -5.74 -0.56
N ASP A 34 13.54 -5.82 0.68
CA ASP A 34 14.62 -6.68 1.10
C ASP A 34 14.20 -8.12 0.77
N THR A 35 14.56 -8.55 -0.43
CA THR A 35 14.26 -9.88 -0.97
C THR A 35 15.18 -10.94 -0.34
N THR A 36 15.76 -10.68 0.84
CA THR A 36 16.55 -11.66 1.59
C THR A 36 15.63 -12.61 2.35
N MET A 37 14.86 -13.39 1.59
CA MET A 37 14.50 -14.74 2.00
C MET A 37 15.36 -15.67 1.14
N GLY A 38 16.63 -15.78 1.55
CA GLY A 38 17.58 -16.83 1.15
C GLY A 38 18.05 -17.55 2.39
#